data_AF-A0A3D6F0F2-F1
#
_entry.id   AF-A0A3D6F0F2-F1
#
_cell.length_a   1.000
_cell.length_b   1.000
_cell.length_c   1.000
_cell.angle_alpha   90.00
_cell.angle_beta   90.00
_cell.angle_gamma   90.00
#
_symmetry.space_group_name_H-M   'P 1'
#
loop_
_entity.id
_entity.type
_entity.pdbx_description
1 polymer ?
#
loop_
_entity_poly.entity_id
_entity_poly.type
_entity_poly.pdbx_seq_one_letter_code
_entity_poly.pdbx_strand_id
1 'polypeptide(L)'
;QYEKSQSRIGGTLWEKPLYYIENSPLFYADKIQTPVLIMQNDKDDAVPWYQGIEFYMALRRLQKPVWMLVYNDEVHNLQKRQNREDYDIRLMQYFDYYLKGAPEPEWMKKGIPAIEKGITKGY
;
A
#
# COMPACT_ATOMS: atom_id res chain seq x y z
N GLN A 1 -16.38 12.74 3.61
CA GLN A 1 -14.99 12.53 4.09
C GLN A 1 -14.12 13.75 3.76
N TYR A 2 -13.80 14.03 2.49
CA TYR A 2 -12.75 15.00 2.12
C TYR A 2 -12.94 16.45 2.55
N GLU A 3 -14.18 16.96 2.58
CA GLU A 3 -14.44 18.38 2.83
C GLU A 3 -14.20 18.80 4.29
N LYS A 4 -14.60 17.95 5.24
CA LYS A 4 -14.74 18.32 6.66
C LYS A 4 -13.97 17.41 7.62
N SER A 5 -13.62 16.18 7.22
CA SER A 5 -12.90 15.23 8.08
C SER A 5 -11.38 15.37 7.89
N GLN A 6 -10.58 14.30 7.97
CA GLN A 6 -9.12 14.34 8.00
C GLN A 6 -8.48 15.19 6.90
N SER A 7 -9.01 15.19 5.67
CA SER A 7 -8.45 15.95 4.54
C SER A 7 -8.73 17.46 4.62
N ARG A 8 -9.83 17.90 5.26
CA ARG A 8 -10.21 19.32 5.44
C ARG A 8 -10.06 20.20 4.19
N ILE A 9 -10.42 19.70 3.00
CA ILE A 9 -10.27 20.45 1.74
C ILE A 9 -11.13 21.73 1.73
N GLY A 10 -12.21 21.76 2.51
CA GLY A 10 -12.99 22.97 2.77
C GLY A 10 -13.85 23.44 1.59
N GLY A 11 -14.23 22.54 0.70
CA GLY A 11 -15.14 22.76 -0.43
C GLY A 11 -15.28 21.48 -1.24
N THR A 12 -16.39 21.34 -1.95
CA THR A 12 -16.69 20.17 -2.78
C THR A 12 -15.69 20.03 -3.93
N LEU A 13 -15.67 18.85 -4.57
CA LEU A 13 -14.84 18.59 -5.76
C LEU A 13 -15.07 19.62 -6.86
N TRP A 14 -16.30 20.14 -6.98
CA TRP A 14 -16.67 21.10 -8.02
C TRP A 14 -16.27 22.54 -7.68
N GLU A 15 -16.23 22.88 -6.39
CA GLU A 15 -15.83 24.22 -5.93
C GLU A 15 -14.30 24.37 -5.90
N LYS A 16 -13.58 23.30 -5.55
CA LYS A 16 -12.12 23.31 -5.36
C LYS A 16 -11.43 22.14 -6.06
N PRO A 17 -11.65 21.91 -7.38
CA PRO A 17 -11.14 20.73 -8.07
C PRO A 17 -9.61 20.59 -8.00
N LEU A 18 -8.89 21.71 -8.08
CA LEU A 18 -7.43 21.73 -7.99
C LEU A 18 -6.94 21.22 -6.63
N TYR A 19 -7.63 21.51 -5.53
CA TYR A 19 -7.19 21.04 -4.21
C TYR A 19 -7.29 19.53 -4.07
N TYR A 20 -8.26 18.88 -4.74
CA TYR A 20 -8.35 17.42 -4.76
C TYR A 20 -7.21 16.80 -5.57
N ILE A 21 -6.80 17.43 -6.67
CA ILE A 21 -5.66 16.98 -7.48
C ILE A 21 -4.35 17.18 -6.72
N GLU A 22 -4.13 18.38 -6.16
CA GLU A 22 -2.90 18.75 -5.45
C GLU A 22 -2.66 17.93 -4.20
N ASN A 23 -3.72 17.48 -3.52
CA ASN A 23 -3.62 16.64 -2.32
C ASN A 23 -3.69 15.14 -2.61
N SER A 24 -3.71 14.72 -3.88
CA SER A 24 -3.75 13.31 -4.24
C SER A 24 -2.37 12.82 -4.68
N PRO A 25 -1.73 11.88 -3.94
CA PRO A 25 -0.41 11.35 -4.30
C PRO A 25 -0.43 10.58 -5.62
N LEU A 26 -1.60 10.11 -6.06
CA LEU A 26 -1.77 9.39 -7.33
C LEU A 26 -1.30 10.21 -8.53
N PHE A 27 -1.59 11.52 -8.56
CA PHE A 27 -1.22 12.42 -9.66
C PHE A 27 0.26 12.83 -9.64
N TYR A 28 1.02 12.37 -8.64
CA TYR A 28 2.45 12.63 -8.49
C TYR A 28 3.29 11.35 -8.45
N ALA A 29 2.69 10.20 -8.81
CA ALA A 29 3.37 8.91 -8.76
C ALA A 29 4.62 8.84 -9.65
N ASP A 30 4.67 9.63 -10.73
CA ASP A 30 5.83 9.76 -11.63
C ASP A 30 7.07 10.34 -10.93
N LYS A 31 6.84 11.24 -9.96
CA LYS A 31 7.90 11.90 -9.17
C LYS A 31 8.51 10.99 -8.11
N ILE A 32 7.90 9.87 -7.78
CA ILE A 32 8.42 8.94 -6.76
C ILE A 32 9.67 8.24 -7.30
N GLN A 33 10.78 8.34 -6.59
CA GLN A 33 12.07 7.74 -6.96
C GLN A 33 12.51 6.64 -6.00
N THR A 34 11.84 6.52 -4.86
CA THR A 34 12.14 5.50 -3.85
C THR A 34 11.28 4.26 -4.07
N PRO A 35 11.79 3.07 -3.75
CA PRO A 35 10.98 1.87 -3.60
C PRO A 35 9.78 2.12 -2.67
N VAL A 36 8.64 1.47 -2.95
CA VAL A 36 7.41 1.64 -2.14
C VAL A 36 6.84 0.30 -1.69
N LEU A 37 6.59 0.16 -0.39
CA LEU A 37 5.79 -0.93 0.18
C LEU A 37 4.41 -0.36 0.56
N ILE A 38 3.35 -0.93 -0.02
CA ILE A 38 1.96 -0.58 0.26
C ILE A 38 1.36 -1.71 1.11
N MET A 39 0.65 -1.35 2.18
CA MET A 39 -0.19 -2.28 2.93
C MET A 39 -1.64 -1.78 2.87
N GLN A 40 -2.56 -2.71 2.58
CA GLN A 40 -3.99 -2.46 2.48
C GLN A 40 -4.78 -3.71 2.85
N ASN A 41 -6.04 -3.55 3.24
CA ASN A 41 -6.91 -4.68 3.59
C ASN A 41 -8.17 -4.66 2.71
N ASP A 42 -8.68 -5.83 2.32
CA ASP A 42 -9.78 -5.94 1.35
C ASP A 42 -11.17 -5.65 1.94
N LYS A 43 -11.28 -5.57 3.27
CA LYS A 43 -12.48 -5.15 4.01
C LYS A 43 -12.27 -3.86 4.80
N ASP A 44 -11.29 -3.02 4.41
CA ASP A 44 -11.07 -1.72 5.04
C ASP A 44 -12.35 -0.86 4.98
N ASP A 45 -12.81 -0.45 6.17
CA ASP A 45 -14.05 0.27 6.42
C ASP A 45 -13.84 1.79 6.57
N ALA A 46 -12.59 2.26 6.55
CA ALA A 46 -12.23 3.67 6.65
C ALA A 46 -11.62 4.23 5.35
N VAL A 47 -10.81 3.44 4.65
CA VAL A 47 -10.15 3.81 3.39
C VAL A 47 -10.47 2.76 2.33
N PRO A 48 -11.13 3.11 1.21
CA PRO A 48 -11.46 2.14 0.18
C PRO A 48 -10.22 1.43 -0.38
N TRP A 49 -10.23 0.10 -0.35
CA TRP A 49 -9.14 -0.76 -0.85
C TRP A 49 -8.67 -0.38 -2.27
N TYR A 50 -9.60 0.05 -3.12
CA TYR A 50 -9.34 0.49 -4.49
C TYR A 50 -8.33 1.63 -4.59
N GLN A 51 -8.23 2.53 -3.61
CA GLN A 51 -7.22 3.60 -3.63
C GLN A 51 -5.79 3.05 -3.58
N GLY A 52 -5.57 1.98 -2.81
CA GLY A 52 -4.28 1.29 -2.80
C GLY A 52 -3.98 0.58 -4.11
N ILE A 53 -5.01 -0.02 -4.73
CA ILE A 53 -4.88 -0.66 -6.06
C ILE A 53 -4.53 0.39 -7.13
N GLU A 54 -5.22 1.53 -7.15
CA GLU A 54 -4.97 2.63 -8.08
C GLU A 54 -3.52 3.13 -7.97
N PHE A 55 -3.05 3.38 -6.75
CA PHE A 55 -1.69 3.84 -6.50
C PHE A 55 -0.63 2.79 -6.84
N TYR A 56 -0.85 1.53 -6.46
CA TYR A 56 0.00 0.40 -6.84
C TYR A 56 0.10 0.28 -8.38
N MET A 57 -1.03 0.37 -9.08
CA MET A 57 -1.08 0.27 -10.54
C MET A 57 -0.41 1.44 -11.25
N ALA A 58 -0.53 2.66 -10.72
CA ALA A 58 0.21 3.80 -11.24
C ALA A 58 1.73 3.57 -11.15
N LEU A 59 2.23 3.17 -9.98
CA LEU A 59 3.65 2.89 -9.77
C LEU A 59 4.15 1.72 -10.65
N ARG A 60 3.38 0.63 -10.78
CA ARG A 60 3.72 -0.50 -11.65
C ARG A 60 3.81 -0.09 -13.13
N ARG A 61 2.88 0.74 -13.61
CA ARG A 61 2.90 1.25 -15.00
C ARG A 61 4.10 2.15 -15.27
N LEU A 62 4.55 2.87 -14.26
CA LEU A 62 5.77 3.69 -14.29
C LEU A 62 7.05 2.88 -14.04
N GLN A 63 6.96 1.54 -13.97
CA GLN A 63 8.08 0.63 -13.70
C GLN A 63 8.84 0.95 -12.41
N LYS A 64 8.17 1.58 -11.43
CA LYS A 64 8.76 1.86 -10.12
C LYS A 64 8.81 0.58 -9.27
N PRO A 65 9.86 0.37 -8.45
CA PRO A 65 9.88 -0.75 -7.51
C PRO A 65 8.77 -0.59 -6.48
N VAL A 66 7.77 -1.47 -6.53
CA VAL A 66 6.61 -1.40 -5.65
C VAL A 66 6.07 -2.79 -5.31
N TRP A 67 5.68 -2.95 -4.05
CA TRP A 67 5.03 -4.14 -3.50
C TRP A 67 3.73 -3.77 -2.82
N MET A 68 2.74 -4.66 -2.88
CA MET A 68 1.45 -4.49 -2.20
C MET A 68 1.16 -5.73 -1.35
N LEU A 69 1.02 -5.51 -0.05
CA LEU A 69 0.56 -6.51 0.91
C LEU A 69 -0.94 -6.32 1.10
N VAL A 70 -1.69 -7.40 0.90
CA VAL A 70 -3.14 -7.41 1.10
C VAL A 70 -3.53 -8.49 2.08
N TYR A 71 -4.15 -8.12 3.20
CA TYR A 71 -4.70 -9.07 4.15
C TYR A 71 -6.21 -9.23 3.95
N ASN A 72 -6.63 -10.46 3.67
CA ASN A 72 -8.05 -10.76 3.43
C ASN A 72 -8.84 -10.82 4.73
N ASP A 73 -10.07 -10.32 4.66
CA ASP A 73 -11.05 -10.25 5.74
C ASP A 73 -10.59 -9.40 6.93
N GLU A 74 -9.63 -8.49 6.71
CA GLU A 74 -9.19 -7.51 7.69
C GLU A 74 -9.84 -6.15 7.40
N VAL A 75 -10.20 -5.43 8.48
CA VAL A 75 -10.75 -4.06 8.40
C VAL A 75 -9.61 -3.04 8.37
N HIS A 76 -9.84 -1.77 8.71
CA HIS A 76 -8.79 -0.75 8.66
C HIS A 76 -7.51 -1.10 9.45
N ASN A 77 -7.65 -1.76 10.60
CA ASN A 77 -6.54 -2.25 11.41
C ASN A 77 -6.49 -3.78 11.39
N LEU A 78 -5.28 -4.36 11.35
CA LEU A 78 -5.06 -5.81 11.46
C LEU A 78 -5.52 -6.34 12.82
N GLN A 79 -6.58 -7.15 12.82
CA GLN A 79 -7.15 -7.79 14.01
C GLN A 79 -6.46 -9.13 14.29
N LYS A 80 -6.25 -9.97 13.27
CA LYS A 80 -5.70 -11.32 13.45
C LYS A 80 -4.23 -11.21 13.80
N ARG A 81 -3.82 -11.87 14.89
CA ARG A 81 -2.42 -11.87 15.36
C ARG A 81 -1.44 -12.32 14.28
N GLN A 82 -1.79 -13.38 13.54
CA GLN A 82 -0.96 -13.91 12.45
C GLN A 82 -0.69 -12.89 11.34
N ASN A 83 -1.65 -12.00 11.06
CA ASN A 83 -1.50 -10.96 10.04
C ASN A 83 -0.61 -9.82 10.55
N ARG A 84 -0.73 -9.46 11.84
CA ARG A 84 0.18 -8.50 12.49
C ARG A 84 1.62 -8.99 12.47
N GLU A 85 1.85 -10.24 12.86
CA GLU A 85 3.18 -10.87 12.82
C GLU A 85 3.75 -10.93 11.39
N ASP A 86 2.95 -11.33 10.40
CA ASP A 86 3.39 -11.34 9.00
C ASP A 86 3.73 -9.92 8.49
N TYR A 87 2.91 -8.92 8.82
CA TYR A 87 3.19 -7.52 8.47
C TYR A 87 4.49 -7.02 9.08
N ASP A 88 4.70 -7.25 10.38
CA ASP A 88 5.91 -6.83 11.09
C ASP A 88 7.16 -7.48 10.49
N ILE A 89 7.10 -8.77 10.16
CA ILE A 89 8.22 -9.48 9.52
C ILE A 89 8.52 -8.90 8.14
N ARG A 90 7.50 -8.69 7.30
CA ARG A 90 7.69 -8.13 5.94
C ARG A 90 8.20 -6.70 5.98
N LEU A 91 7.70 -5.89 6.91
CA LEU A 91 8.15 -4.52 7.10
C LEU A 91 9.62 -4.47 7.55
N MET A 92 9.99 -5.31 8.52
CA MET A 92 11.38 -5.46 8.96
C MET A 92 12.27 -5.91 7.80
N GLN A 93 11.89 -6.95 7.08
CA GLN A 93 12.66 -7.47 5.94
C GLN A 93 12.83 -6.44 4.82
N TYR A 94 11.79 -5.68 4.52
CA TYR A 94 11.83 -4.60 3.53
C TYR A 94 12.87 -3.54 3.92
N PHE A 95 12.86 -3.08 5.17
CA PHE A 95 13.85 -2.13 5.66
C PHE A 95 15.25 -2.74 5.79
N ASP A 96 15.37 -3.99 6.21
CA ASP A 96 16.67 -4.66 6.32
C ASP A 96 17.35 -4.78 4.95
N TYR A 97 16.59 -5.07 3.88
CA TYR A 97 17.10 -5.06 2.51
C TYR A 97 17.57 -3.66 2.09
N TYR A 98 16.72 -2.64 2.22
CA TYR A 98 17.03 -1.31 1.71
C TYR A 98 17.97 -0.48 2.57
N LEU A 99 18.03 -0.74 3.89
CA LEU A 99 18.74 0.11 4.85
C LEU A 99 19.89 -0.60 5.56
N LYS A 100 19.94 -1.94 5.57
CA LYS A 100 20.97 -2.71 6.27
C LYS A 100 21.79 -3.65 5.38
N GLY A 101 21.50 -3.71 4.08
CA GLY A 101 22.21 -4.58 3.14
C GLY A 101 21.94 -6.06 3.35
N ALA A 102 20.83 -6.42 3.99
CA ALA A 102 20.39 -7.81 4.06
C ALA A 102 20.03 -8.33 2.66
N PRO A 103 20.03 -9.66 2.43
CA PRO A 103 19.57 -10.23 1.17
C PRO A 103 18.11 -9.85 0.86
N GLU A 104 17.79 -9.74 -0.43
CA GLU A 104 16.41 -9.51 -0.88
C GLU A 104 15.51 -10.70 -0.47
N PRO A 105 14.39 -10.46 0.25
CA PRO A 105 13.44 -11.52 0.60
C PRO A 105 12.78 -12.15 -0.64
N GLU A 106 12.53 -13.46 -0.60
CA GLU A 106 11.94 -14.19 -1.74
C GLU A 106 10.56 -13.63 -2.15
N TRP A 107 9.72 -13.24 -1.17
CA TRP A 107 8.43 -12.61 -1.46
C TRP A 107 8.57 -11.26 -2.17
N MET A 108 9.67 -10.51 -1.98
CA MET A 108 9.91 -9.27 -2.71
C MET A 108 10.30 -9.58 -4.16
N LYS A 109 11.17 -10.57 -4.35
CA LYS A 109 11.68 -10.93 -5.66
C LYS A 109 10.64 -11.54 -6.58
N LYS A 110 9.82 -12.46 -6.08
CA LYS A 110 8.89 -13.27 -6.88
C LYS A 110 7.42 -12.92 -6.66
N GLY A 111 7.10 -12.21 -5.59
CA GLY A 111 5.73 -12.16 -5.09
C GLY A 111 5.28 -13.51 -4.53
N ILE A 112 4.04 -13.56 -4.03
CA ILE A 112 3.38 -14.82 -3.64
C ILE A 112 2.19 -15.01 -4.60
N PRO A 113 2.16 -16.11 -5.39
CA PRO A 113 1.02 -16.41 -6.24
C PRO A 113 -0.28 -16.47 -5.43
N ALA A 114 -1.40 -16.03 -6.01
CA ALA A 114 -2.69 -16.03 -5.31
C ALA A 114 -3.10 -17.42 -4.81
N ILE A 115 -2.75 -18.47 -5.57
CA ILE A 115 -3.00 -19.88 -5.22
C ILE A 115 -2.16 -20.38 -4.03
N GLU A 116 -1.04 -19.71 -3.73
CA GLU A 116 -0.13 -20.06 -2.65
C GLU A 116 -0.33 -19.17 -1.41
N LYS A 117 -1.23 -18.17 -1.51
CA LYS A 117 -1.51 -17.23 -0.44
C LYS A 117 -2.13 -17.96 0.76
N GLY A 118 -1.51 -17.82 1.92
CA GLY A 118 -1.91 -18.52 3.15
C GLY A 118 -1.35 -19.95 3.26
N ILE A 119 -0.67 -20.46 2.23
CA ILE A 119 0.04 -21.74 2.25
C ILE A 119 1.53 -21.50 2.52
N THR A 120 2.14 -20.59 1.76
CA THR A 120 3.53 -20.15 1.97
C THR A 120 3.61 -18.66 2.27
N LYS A 121 4.57 -18.28 3.11
CA LYS A 121 4.86 -16.87 3.43
C LYS A 121 5.96 -16.26 2.57
N GLY A 122 6.73 -17.09 1.86
CA GLY A 122 7.82 -16.64 0.99
C GLY A 122 9.03 -16.07 1.74
N TYR A 123 9.26 -16.53 2.98
CA TYR A 123 10.43 -16.27 3.81
C TYR A 123 10.57 -17.33 4.89
#